data_AF-A0A2E3PLU6-F1
#
_entry.id   AF-A0A2E3PLU6-F1
#
_cell.length_a   1.000
_cell.length_b   1.000
_cell.length_c   1.000
_cell.angle_alpha   90.00
_cell.angle_beta   90.00
_cell.angle_gamma   90.00
#
_symmetry.space_group_name_H-M   'P 1'
#
loop_
_entity.id
_entity.type
_entity.pdbx_description
1 polymer ?
#
loop_
_entity_poly.entity_id
_entity_poly.type
_entity_poly.pdbx_seq_one_letter_code
_entity_poly.pdbx_strand_id
1 'polypeptide(L)'
;MDTGTAASIGWLDIVELLLAAGFGVGVFIWAFDRWEKRLTNKLRSARHRQDLNRRYGANYAEGYYITLSMLLRWADRFYGPELSWRAFDRCLLFAYIYPFIFAVIGWMIYQEPSPGGIEIIENADFSIGRARQAAPYAAILALTILTYHFSFHAFDRSKNRRILFSHSIDQISLNSDKMGQASIFTKLIFSAFTGIGAVFLFIFAVLVSLFLSDFGPKSYAPSNSHPTMGFLIFYAVFAFSISASIAAAIAGASAVLFVVIGIMAITASGAEPVFEFPLFVFVILPLTNSLADWTSLIITRRLLLDLENRRHTSSGLAFHLLIDVAAAFTCMAILLIGMSGLLKLWATLSPQSVLVDPSVFWSEARRDPREGFVLWLMCFTTLIPTFVHGGMAVTLWKVRTSDYTKAALTRIQTLPANPADADLDDISDLLRKGQLSGFLRGAIWWGIALAAVFYLGYLIVMTPNGA
;
A
#
# COMPACT_ATOMS: atom_id res chain seq x y z
N MET A 1 -33.17 24.35 -15.67
CA MET A 1 -31.79 23.92 -15.97
C MET A 1 -30.89 24.78 -15.12
N ASP A 2 -30.66 24.34 -13.87
CA ASP A 2 -29.60 24.95 -13.06
C ASP A 2 -28.30 24.65 -13.78
N THR A 3 -27.60 25.70 -14.19
CA THR A 3 -26.20 25.60 -14.56
C THR A 3 -25.47 25.21 -13.28
N GLY A 4 -25.40 23.90 -13.02
CA GLY A 4 -24.66 23.31 -11.92
C GLY A 4 -23.31 23.99 -11.90
N THR A 5 -23.11 24.85 -10.91
CA THR A 5 -21.88 25.57 -10.69
C THR A 5 -20.81 24.49 -10.66
N ALA A 6 -19.96 24.45 -11.69
CA ALA A 6 -18.80 23.57 -11.70
C ALA A 6 -18.15 23.74 -10.34
N ALA A 7 -18.18 22.68 -9.52
CA ALA A 7 -17.81 22.76 -8.12
C ALA A 7 -16.38 23.29 -8.08
N SER A 8 -16.24 24.59 -7.81
CA SER A 8 -14.94 25.22 -7.70
C SER A 8 -14.24 24.46 -6.59
N ILE A 9 -13.11 23.82 -6.90
CA ILE A 9 -12.27 23.17 -5.89
C ILE A 9 -12.13 24.17 -4.76
N GLY A 10 -12.81 23.87 -3.66
CA GLY A 10 -12.96 24.82 -2.57
C GLY A 10 -11.60 24.97 -1.90
N TRP A 11 -11.37 26.11 -1.25
CA TRP A 11 -10.22 26.25 -0.36
C TRP A 11 -10.14 25.12 0.69
N LEU A 12 -11.29 24.50 1.02
CA LEU A 12 -11.39 23.34 1.89
C LEU A 12 -10.75 22.07 1.28
N ASP A 13 -10.94 21.79 0.00
CA ASP A 13 -10.34 20.63 -0.68
C ASP A 13 -8.81 20.72 -0.68
N ILE A 14 -8.28 21.94 -0.86
CA ILE A 14 -6.85 22.23 -0.77
C ILE A 14 -6.35 22.01 0.68
N VAL A 15 -7.09 22.48 1.68
CA VAL A 15 -6.74 22.29 3.10
C VAL A 15 -6.75 20.82 3.48
N GLU A 16 -7.71 20.02 3.01
CA GLU A 16 -7.78 18.59 3.30
C GLU A 16 -6.65 17.80 2.62
N LEU A 17 -6.31 18.14 1.37
CA LEU A 17 -5.13 17.60 0.69
C LEU A 17 -3.83 17.95 1.47
N LEU A 18 -3.74 19.18 1.99
CA LEU A 18 -2.62 19.62 2.82
C LEU A 18 -2.59 18.91 4.18
N LEU A 19 -3.74 18.57 4.77
CA LEU A 19 -3.81 17.79 6.01
C LEU A 19 -3.42 16.33 5.80
N ALA A 20 -3.84 15.70 4.69
CA ALA A 20 -3.40 14.36 4.32
C ALA A 20 -1.89 14.33 4.03
N ALA A 21 -1.37 15.33 3.32
CA ALA A 21 0.06 15.53 3.15
C ALA A 21 0.75 15.77 4.50
N GLY A 22 0.14 16.55 5.40
CA GLY A 22 0.60 16.83 6.76
C GLY A 22 0.68 15.57 7.64
N PHE A 23 -0.28 14.65 7.54
CA PHE A 23 -0.25 13.36 8.23
C PHE A 23 0.89 12.48 7.71
N GLY A 24 1.06 12.42 6.39
CA GLY A 24 2.22 11.77 5.77
C GLY A 24 3.53 12.35 6.30
N VAL A 25 3.66 13.67 6.28
CA VAL A 25 4.81 14.40 6.84
C VAL A 25 4.99 14.08 8.34
N GLY A 26 3.92 13.99 9.13
CA GLY A 26 3.96 13.67 10.57
C GLY A 26 4.44 12.26 10.89
N VAL A 27 3.95 11.24 10.17
CA VAL A 27 4.43 9.85 10.29
C VAL A 27 5.91 9.76 9.92
N PHE A 28 6.32 10.51 8.89
CA PHE A 28 7.73 10.61 8.50
C PHE A 28 8.57 11.33 9.56
N ILE A 29 8.13 12.48 10.09
CA ILE A 29 8.82 13.20 11.18
C ILE A 29 8.99 12.30 12.40
N TRP A 30 7.98 11.51 12.77
CA TRP A 30 8.07 10.53 13.84
C TRP A 30 9.08 9.42 13.56
N ALA A 31 9.14 8.92 12.32
CA ALA A 31 10.17 7.98 11.90
C ALA A 31 11.59 8.62 11.92
N PHE A 32 11.68 9.92 11.64
CA PHE A 32 12.90 10.73 11.72
C PHE A 32 13.37 10.96 13.17
N ASP A 33 12.48 11.21 14.13
CA ASP A 33 12.84 11.39 15.55
C ASP A 33 13.56 10.15 16.14
N ARG A 34 13.09 8.95 15.79
CA ARG A 34 13.77 7.69 16.18
C ARG A 34 15.15 7.51 15.56
N TRP A 35 15.49 8.27 14.53
CA TRP A 35 16.78 8.23 13.86
C TRP A 35 17.85 9.05 14.61
N GLU A 36 17.45 10.12 15.33
CA GLU A 36 18.34 11.05 16.07
C GLU A 36 19.17 10.34 17.15
N LYS A 37 18.50 9.56 18.02
CA LYS A 37 19.18 8.78 19.08
C LYS A 37 20.21 7.78 18.54
N ARG A 38 20.09 7.41 17.26
CA ARG A 38 21.04 6.50 16.60
C ARG A 38 22.19 7.27 15.94
N LEU A 39 22.07 8.57 15.69
CA LEU A 39 23.06 9.35 14.96
C LEU A 39 24.22 9.79 15.85
N THR A 40 23.96 10.38 17.02
CA THR A 40 25.02 10.78 17.98
C THR A 40 25.88 9.58 18.38
N ASN A 41 25.25 8.44 18.69
CA ASN A 41 25.96 7.19 19.02
C ASN A 41 26.82 6.68 17.85
N LYS A 42 26.37 6.85 16.60
CA LYS A 42 27.16 6.51 15.42
C LYS A 42 28.32 7.47 15.23
N LEU A 43 28.12 8.78 15.43
CA LEU A 43 29.16 9.79 15.24
C LEU A 43 30.36 9.61 16.19
N ARG A 44 30.18 8.97 17.35
CA ARG A 44 31.30 8.58 18.24
C ARG A 44 32.32 7.65 17.57
N SER A 45 31.87 6.81 16.63
CA SER A 45 32.72 5.84 15.93
C SER A 45 33.38 6.46 14.68
N ALA A 46 34.71 6.41 14.60
CA ALA A 46 35.46 6.92 13.44
C ALA A 46 35.01 6.28 12.11
N ARG A 47 34.75 4.97 12.10
CA ARG A 47 34.24 4.24 10.94
C ARG A 47 32.89 4.80 10.47
N HIS A 48 31.99 5.12 11.40
CA HIS A 48 30.69 5.67 11.07
C HIS A 48 30.78 7.13 10.58
N ARG A 49 31.73 7.92 11.11
CA ARG A 49 32.03 9.26 10.58
C ARG A 49 32.51 9.20 9.13
N GLN A 50 33.43 8.28 8.82
CA GLN A 50 33.87 8.02 7.44
C GLN A 50 32.71 7.57 6.54
N ASP A 51 31.83 6.70 7.04
CA ASP A 51 30.63 6.28 6.32
C ASP A 51 29.67 7.43 6.03
N LEU A 52 29.48 8.35 6.98
CA LEU A 52 28.65 9.54 6.78
C LEU A 52 29.29 10.50 5.77
N ASN A 53 30.61 10.72 5.86
CA ASN A 53 31.33 11.54 4.90
C ASN A 53 31.27 10.93 3.49
N ARG A 54 31.40 9.61 3.36
CA ARG A 54 31.21 8.91 2.08
C ARG A 54 29.79 9.03 1.55
N ARG A 55 28.78 8.86 2.40
CA ARG A 55 27.36 8.91 1.99
C ARG A 55 26.94 10.29 1.52
N TYR A 56 27.25 11.32 2.30
CA TYR A 56 26.77 12.67 2.03
C TYR A 56 27.75 13.48 1.17
N GLY A 57 29.06 13.23 1.30
CA GLY A 57 30.13 13.95 0.60
C GLY A 57 30.56 13.37 -0.75
N ALA A 58 30.02 12.22 -1.18
CA ALA A 58 30.28 11.72 -2.53
C ALA A 58 29.72 12.68 -3.61
N ASN A 59 30.02 12.43 -4.89
CA ASN A 59 29.36 13.14 -5.99
C ASN A 59 27.88 12.74 -6.11
N TYR A 60 27.10 13.45 -6.93
CA TYR A 60 25.65 13.23 -7.06
C TYR A 60 25.31 11.78 -7.43
N ALA A 61 25.96 11.24 -8.47
CA ALA A 61 25.73 9.88 -8.95
C ALA A 61 26.05 8.82 -7.88
N GLU A 62 27.20 8.92 -7.23
CA GLU A 62 27.63 7.94 -6.23
C GLU A 62 26.68 7.89 -5.03
N GLY A 63 26.25 9.05 -4.50
CA GLY A 63 25.30 9.03 -3.38
C GLY A 63 23.87 8.65 -3.78
N TYR A 64 23.49 8.82 -5.05
CA TYR A 64 22.29 8.18 -5.59
C TYR A 64 22.42 6.65 -5.53
N TYR A 65 23.51 6.07 -6.04
CA TYR A 65 23.74 4.61 -5.98
C TYR A 65 23.86 4.06 -4.56
N ILE A 66 24.52 4.78 -3.66
CA ILE A 66 24.57 4.40 -2.24
C ILE A 66 23.15 4.31 -1.68
N THR A 67 22.28 5.26 -2.03
CA THR A 67 20.92 5.21 -1.50
C THR A 67 20.05 4.19 -2.21
N LEU A 68 20.24 4.00 -3.51
CA LEU A 68 19.59 2.93 -4.27
C LEU A 68 19.89 1.56 -3.63
N SER A 69 21.16 1.31 -3.27
CA SER A 69 21.55 0.08 -2.55
C SER A 69 20.86 -0.07 -1.19
N MET A 70 20.61 1.05 -0.50
CA MET A 70 19.92 1.03 0.79
C MET A 70 18.43 0.74 0.61
N LEU A 71 17.82 1.33 -0.43
CA LEU A 71 16.45 1.08 -0.81
C LEU A 71 16.25 -0.37 -1.22
N LEU A 72 17.07 -0.90 -2.12
CA LEU A 72 16.98 -2.28 -2.59
C LEU A 72 17.10 -3.26 -1.42
N ARG A 73 18.04 -3.04 -0.50
CA ARG A 73 18.14 -3.85 0.74
C ARG A 73 16.92 -3.71 1.65
N TRP A 74 16.31 -2.53 1.74
CA TRP A 74 15.07 -2.34 2.48
C TRP A 74 13.91 -3.09 1.80
N ALA A 75 13.80 -2.99 0.47
CA ALA A 75 12.78 -3.66 -0.32
C ALA A 75 12.93 -5.19 -0.22
N ASP A 76 14.16 -5.72 -0.27
CA ASP A 76 14.46 -7.13 -0.03
C ASP A 76 14.03 -7.59 1.36
N ARG A 77 14.23 -6.76 2.38
CA ARG A 77 13.80 -7.08 3.74
C ARG A 77 12.29 -7.03 3.87
N PHE A 78 11.63 -6.06 3.26
CA PHE A 78 10.21 -5.83 3.39
C PHE A 78 9.40 -6.82 2.54
N TYR A 79 9.65 -6.85 1.23
CA TYR A 79 8.98 -7.67 0.22
C TYR A 79 9.60 -9.07 0.07
N GLY A 80 10.87 -9.29 0.41
CA GLY A 80 11.58 -10.51 0.02
C GLY A 80 12.15 -10.40 -1.41
N PRO A 81 12.57 -11.51 -2.05
CA PRO A 81 12.97 -11.50 -3.46
C PRO A 81 11.83 -11.02 -4.38
N GLU A 82 12.13 -10.38 -5.52
CA GLU A 82 11.09 -9.79 -6.39
C GLU A 82 10.05 -10.82 -6.87
N LEU A 83 10.50 -12.00 -7.28
CA LEU A 83 9.66 -13.12 -7.71
C LEU A 83 9.32 -14.06 -6.54
N SER A 84 8.90 -13.51 -5.41
CA SER A 84 8.53 -14.32 -4.25
C SER A 84 7.08 -14.14 -3.85
N TRP A 85 6.49 -15.20 -3.29
CA TRP A 85 5.17 -15.14 -2.66
C TRP A 85 5.08 -14.11 -1.54
N ARG A 86 6.21 -13.83 -0.86
CA ARG A 86 6.26 -12.77 0.15
C ARG A 86 6.05 -11.39 -0.48
N ALA A 87 6.60 -11.14 -1.67
CA ALA A 87 6.42 -9.86 -2.34
C ALA A 87 4.96 -9.70 -2.79
N PHE A 88 4.39 -10.74 -3.39
CA PHE A 88 2.98 -10.79 -3.74
C PHE A 88 2.06 -10.58 -2.53
N ASP A 89 2.33 -11.26 -1.41
CA ASP A 89 1.56 -11.10 -0.17
C ASP A 89 1.53 -9.65 0.35
N ARG A 90 2.67 -8.93 0.28
CA ARG A 90 2.69 -7.51 0.64
C ARG A 90 1.86 -6.66 -0.30
N CYS A 91 1.95 -6.91 -1.60
CA CYS A 91 1.11 -6.23 -2.59
C CYS A 91 -0.37 -6.52 -2.36
N LEU A 92 -0.71 -7.77 -2.06
CA LEU A 92 -2.08 -8.20 -1.74
C LEU A 92 -2.62 -7.48 -0.51
N LEU A 93 -1.88 -7.49 0.59
CA LEU A 93 -2.23 -6.75 1.79
C LEU A 93 -2.55 -5.30 1.47
N PHE A 94 -1.63 -4.62 0.78
CA PHE A 94 -1.81 -3.21 0.48
C PHE A 94 -3.01 -2.97 -0.42
N ALA A 95 -3.21 -3.82 -1.44
CA ALA A 95 -4.36 -3.75 -2.32
C ALA A 95 -5.69 -3.93 -1.58
N TYR A 96 -5.73 -4.70 -0.48
CA TYR A 96 -6.92 -4.81 0.37
C TYR A 96 -7.09 -3.66 1.37
N ILE A 97 -6.01 -2.95 1.72
CA ILE A 97 -6.07 -1.78 2.59
C ILE A 97 -6.47 -0.52 1.81
N TYR A 98 -6.00 -0.40 0.57
CA TYR A 98 -6.21 0.79 -0.27
C TYR A 98 -7.67 1.19 -0.47
N PRO A 99 -8.61 0.30 -0.85
CA PRO A 99 -10.01 0.67 -1.02
C PRO A 99 -10.60 1.35 0.22
N PHE A 100 -10.22 0.90 1.42
CA PHE A 100 -10.71 1.44 2.68
C PHE A 100 -10.16 2.83 2.94
N ILE A 101 -8.85 3.00 2.76
CA ILE A 101 -8.21 4.30 2.88
C ILE A 101 -8.84 5.28 1.86
N PHE A 102 -9.03 4.85 0.63
CA PHE A 102 -9.55 5.69 -0.44
C PHE A 102 -11.04 5.99 -0.32
N ALA A 103 -11.84 5.05 0.20
CA ALA A 103 -13.23 5.30 0.56
C ALA A 103 -13.33 6.36 1.65
N VAL A 104 -12.52 6.26 2.72
CA VAL A 104 -12.49 7.26 3.79
C VAL A 104 -12.01 8.62 3.27
N ILE A 105 -10.96 8.65 2.44
CA ILE A 105 -10.48 9.90 1.82
C ILE A 105 -11.55 10.49 0.89
N GLY A 106 -12.18 9.67 0.05
CA GLY A 106 -13.22 10.09 -0.89
C GLY A 106 -14.43 10.66 -0.16
N TRP A 107 -14.85 10.04 0.93
CA TRP A 107 -15.89 10.56 1.79
C TRP A 107 -15.48 11.85 2.52
N MET A 108 -14.25 11.95 3.03
CA MET A 108 -13.79 13.17 3.68
C MET A 108 -13.81 14.37 2.71
N ILE A 109 -13.33 14.16 1.48
CA ILE A 109 -13.17 15.21 0.46
C ILE A 109 -14.50 15.53 -0.24
N TYR A 110 -15.19 14.51 -0.73
CA TYR A 110 -16.37 14.71 -1.59
C TYR A 110 -17.69 14.56 -0.86
N GLN A 111 -17.68 14.16 0.42
CA GLN A 111 -18.88 13.76 1.15
C GLN A 111 -19.66 12.70 0.39
N GLU A 112 -18.94 11.81 -0.30
CA GLU A 112 -19.52 10.70 -1.03
C GLU A 112 -19.87 9.59 -0.02
N PRO A 113 -21.15 9.42 0.38
CA PRO A 113 -21.53 8.37 1.32
C PRO A 113 -21.38 7.00 0.68
N SER A 114 -21.35 6.96 -0.66
CA SER A 114 -21.48 5.75 -1.45
C SER A 114 -20.32 5.49 -2.41
N PRO A 115 -19.11 5.16 -1.91
CA PRO A 115 -18.01 4.77 -2.78
C PRO A 115 -18.40 3.53 -3.61
N GLY A 116 -18.63 3.73 -4.91
CA GLY A 116 -19.16 2.72 -5.82
C GLY A 116 -20.67 2.47 -5.69
N GLY A 117 -21.46 3.44 -5.22
CA GLY A 117 -22.92 3.33 -5.13
C GLY A 117 -23.46 2.55 -3.94
N ILE A 118 -22.60 2.13 -2.98
CA ILE A 118 -23.05 1.52 -1.72
C ILE A 118 -22.92 2.55 -0.61
N GLU A 119 -24.02 3.02 -0.01
CA GLU A 119 -23.96 3.91 1.16
C GLU A 119 -23.25 3.21 2.34
N ILE A 120 -21.99 3.56 2.59
CA ILE A 120 -21.17 3.03 3.68
C ILE A 120 -21.18 4.00 4.86
N ILE A 121 -21.21 5.30 4.59
CA ILE A 121 -21.03 6.35 5.61
C ILE A 121 -22.21 7.31 5.60
N GLU A 122 -22.76 7.62 6.78
CA GLU A 122 -23.78 8.67 6.92
C GLU A 122 -23.22 10.02 6.47
N ASN A 123 -24.03 10.78 5.73
CA ASN A 123 -23.75 12.19 5.52
C ASN A 123 -23.85 12.93 6.86
N ALA A 124 -22.79 13.67 7.22
CA ALA A 124 -22.78 14.55 8.38
C ALA A 124 -22.52 16.00 7.98
N ASP A 125 -23.42 16.88 8.40
CA ASP A 125 -23.43 18.31 8.05
C ASP A 125 -22.21 19.10 8.57
N PHE A 126 -21.47 18.57 9.55
CA PHE A 126 -20.36 19.28 10.21
C PHE A 126 -19.05 18.48 10.26
N SER A 127 -17.92 19.18 10.16
CA SER A 127 -16.56 18.61 10.19
C SER A 127 -16.25 17.79 11.46
N ILE A 128 -16.78 18.20 12.62
CA ILE A 128 -16.65 17.44 13.88
C ILE A 128 -17.48 16.15 13.83
N GLY A 129 -18.67 16.19 13.20
CA GLY A 129 -19.49 15.00 12.94
C GLY A 129 -18.76 14.01 12.04
N ARG A 130 -18.13 14.51 10.97
CA ARG A 130 -17.28 13.72 10.08
C ARG A 130 -16.11 13.09 10.82
N ALA A 131 -15.36 13.84 11.62
CA ALA A 131 -14.25 13.24 12.39
C ALA A 131 -14.71 12.11 13.34
N ARG A 132 -15.89 12.26 13.98
CA ARG A 132 -16.47 11.22 14.84
C ARG A 132 -16.92 9.99 14.06
N GLN A 133 -17.53 10.17 12.89
CA GLN A 133 -17.93 9.08 12.01
C GLN A 133 -16.72 8.39 11.34
N ALA A 134 -15.62 9.12 11.10
CA ALA A 134 -14.36 8.57 10.60
C ALA A 134 -13.65 7.66 11.62
N ALA A 135 -13.80 7.96 12.91
CA ALA A 135 -13.11 7.28 14.00
C ALA A 135 -13.28 5.74 14.01
N PRO A 136 -14.49 5.16 13.87
CA PRO A 136 -14.66 3.71 13.79
C PRO A 136 -13.92 3.11 12.58
N TYR A 137 -13.95 3.76 11.41
CA TYR A 137 -13.19 3.29 10.23
C TYR A 137 -11.69 3.33 10.47
N ALA A 138 -11.19 4.40 11.08
CA ALA A 138 -9.78 4.53 11.46
C ALA A 138 -9.37 3.46 12.49
N ALA A 139 -10.24 3.16 13.47
CA ALA A 139 -10.01 2.10 14.45
C ALA A 139 -9.99 0.71 13.81
N ILE A 140 -10.92 0.44 12.89
CA ILE A 140 -10.98 -0.80 12.10
C ILE A 140 -9.72 -0.95 11.25
N LEU A 141 -9.31 0.10 10.53
CA LEU A 141 -8.07 0.11 9.75
C LEU A 141 -6.84 -0.13 10.65
N ALA A 142 -6.76 0.53 11.81
CA ALA A 142 -5.67 0.35 12.76
C ALA A 142 -5.64 -1.09 13.30
N LEU A 143 -6.78 -1.66 13.67
CA LEU A 143 -6.89 -3.04 14.14
C LEU A 143 -6.47 -4.04 13.05
N THR A 144 -6.79 -3.76 11.79
CA THR A 144 -6.36 -4.56 10.64
C THR A 144 -4.85 -4.53 10.46
N ILE A 145 -4.26 -3.33 10.45
CA ILE A 145 -2.81 -3.16 10.34
C ILE A 145 -2.11 -3.87 11.51
N LEU A 146 -2.64 -3.75 12.73
CA LEU A 146 -2.12 -4.44 13.91
C LEU A 146 -2.23 -5.96 13.79
N THR A 147 -3.40 -6.48 13.44
CA THR A 147 -3.65 -7.92 13.27
C THR A 147 -2.71 -8.49 12.22
N TYR A 148 -2.58 -7.83 11.08
CA TYR A 148 -1.63 -8.24 10.05
C TYR A 148 -0.19 -8.19 10.54
N HIS A 149 0.21 -7.11 11.23
CA HIS A 149 1.56 -6.98 11.79
C HIS A 149 1.87 -8.12 12.77
N PHE A 150 0.94 -8.46 13.67
CA PHE A 150 1.09 -9.56 14.62
C PHE A 150 1.13 -10.92 13.92
N SER A 151 0.21 -11.19 12.99
CA SER A 151 0.18 -12.44 12.20
C SER A 151 1.47 -12.62 11.40
N PHE A 152 1.94 -11.55 10.75
CA PHE A 152 3.21 -11.57 10.01
C PHE A 152 4.40 -11.79 10.96
N HIS A 153 4.47 -11.10 12.08
CA HIS A 153 5.55 -11.26 13.04
C HIS A 153 5.54 -12.68 13.66
N ALA A 154 4.36 -13.25 13.91
CA ALA A 154 4.22 -14.63 14.35
C ALA A 154 4.72 -15.61 13.28
N PHE A 155 4.35 -15.38 12.01
CA PHE A 155 4.81 -16.17 10.88
C PHE A 155 6.33 -16.09 10.66
N ASP A 156 6.92 -14.90 10.68
CA ASP A 156 8.36 -14.71 10.48
C ASP A 156 9.16 -15.34 11.64
N ARG A 157 8.67 -15.22 12.88
CA ARG A 157 9.21 -15.99 14.03
C ARG A 157 9.07 -17.49 13.81
N SER A 158 7.96 -17.96 13.26
CA SER A 158 7.75 -19.38 12.94
C SER A 158 8.70 -19.87 11.86
N LYS A 159 9.08 -19.02 10.88
CA LYS A 159 10.06 -19.36 9.84
C LYS A 159 11.45 -19.54 10.40
N ASN A 160 11.87 -18.66 11.33
CA ASN A 160 13.12 -18.83 12.05
C ASN A 160 13.09 -20.09 12.94
N ARG A 161 11.94 -20.39 13.56
CA ARG A 161 11.74 -21.69 14.24
C ARG A 161 11.75 -22.87 13.28
N ARG A 162 11.25 -22.74 12.05
CA ARG A 162 11.33 -23.77 11.01
C ARG A 162 12.76 -24.04 10.57
N ILE A 163 13.61 -23.02 10.49
CA ILE A 163 15.05 -23.21 10.19
C ILE A 163 15.74 -23.93 11.35
N LEU A 164 15.43 -23.55 12.59
CA LEU A 164 15.94 -24.25 13.78
C LEU A 164 15.43 -25.70 13.84
N PHE A 165 14.14 -25.90 13.56
CA PHE A 165 13.50 -27.21 13.60
C PHE A 165 13.88 -28.08 12.40
N SER A 166 14.11 -27.52 11.22
CA SER A 166 14.66 -28.24 10.08
C SER A 166 16.09 -28.66 10.37
N HIS A 167 16.90 -27.81 11.01
CA HIS A 167 18.22 -28.23 11.48
C HIS A 167 18.13 -29.36 12.52
N SER A 168 17.17 -29.33 13.46
CA SER A 168 16.94 -30.43 14.39
C SER A 168 16.47 -31.71 13.69
N ILE A 169 15.58 -31.60 12.69
CA ILE A 169 15.12 -32.73 11.89
C ILE A 169 16.25 -33.27 11.02
N ASP A 170 17.09 -32.42 10.43
CA ASP A 170 18.23 -32.83 9.61
C ASP A 170 19.28 -33.54 10.48
N GLN A 171 19.50 -33.08 11.72
CA GLN A 171 20.34 -33.80 12.70
C GLN A 171 19.75 -35.16 13.10
N ILE A 172 18.42 -35.27 13.23
CA ILE A 172 17.74 -36.55 13.51
C ILE A 172 17.75 -37.45 12.26
N SER A 173 17.64 -36.87 11.07
CA SER A 173 17.59 -37.57 9.77
C SER A 173 18.95 -38.13 9.35
N LEU A 174 20.06 -37.47 9.72
CA LEU A 174 21.41 -37.99 9.46
C LEU A 174 21.71 -39.30 10.22
N ASN A 175 20.88 -39.67 11.19
CA ASN A 175 20.99 -40.92 11.95
C ASN A 175 20.00 -42.01 11.48
N SER A 176 19.25 -41.81 10.40
CA SER A 176 18.16 -42.72 10.01
C SER A 176 17.99 -42.81 8.48
N ASP A 177 18.54 -43.87 7.87
CA ASP A 177 18.44 -44.18 6.44
C ASP A 177 17.01 -44.40 5.91
N LYS A 178 15.98 -44.35 6.76
CA LYS A 178 14.57 -44.61 6.40
C LYS A 178 13.66 -43.38 6.39
N MET A 179 14.17 -42.15 6.57
CA MET A 179 13.33 -40.96 6.85
C MET A 179 12.98 -40.03 5.68
N GLY A 180 13.23 -40.42 4.42
CA GLY A 180 12.74 -39.66 3.25
C GLY A 180 11.22 -39.41 3.28
N GLN A 181 10.44 -40.38 3.78
CA GLN A 181 8.98 -40.25 3.93
C GLN A 181 8.56 -39.39 5.12
N ALA A 182 9.33 -39.37 6.22
CA ALA A 182 9.00 -38.59 7.41
C ALA A 182 9.13 -37.07 7.17
N SER A 183 10.10 -36.64 6.34
CA SER A 183 10.21 -35.21 5.98
C SER A 183 9.05 -34.73 5.10
N ILE A 184 8.58 -35.58 4.19
CA ILE A 184 7.42 -35.31 3.33
C ILE A 184 6.16 -35.26 4.19
N PHE A 185 5.96 -36.24 5.07
CA PHE A 185 4.81 -36.31 5.98
C PHE A 185 4.74 -35.11 6.94
N THR A 186 5.89 -34.67 7.48
CA THR A 186 5.95 -33.49 8.37
C THR A 186 5.64 -32.20 7.61
N LYS A 187 6.13 -32.05 6.36
CA LYS A 187 5.76 -30.91 5.49
C LYS A 187 4.25 -30.92 5.18
N LEU A 188 3.68 -32.10 4.95
CA LEU A 188 2.27 -32.29 4.64
C LEU A 188 1.38 -31.95 5.86
N ILE A 189 1.71 -32.49 7.04
CA ILE A 189 1.02 -32.18 8.30
C ILE A 189 1.09 -30.68 8.61
N PHE A 190 2.25 -30.06 8.47
CA PHE A 190 2.37 -28.64 8.77
C PHE A 190 1.56 -27.80 7.76
N SER A 191 1.58 -28.16 6.47
CA SER A 191 0.72 -27.53 5.46
C SER A 191 -0.77 -27.74 5.77
N ALA A 192 -1.15 -28.90 6.31
CA ALA A 192 -2.51 -29.20 6.73
C ALA A 192 -2.91 -28.36 7.95
N PHE A 193 -2.05 -28.19 8.97
CA PHE A 193 -2.33 -27.34 10.13
C PHE A 193 -2.43 -25.85 9.77
N THR A 194 -1.57 -25.37 8.86
CA THR A 194 -1.69 -23.99 8.35
C THR A 194 -2.93 -23.82 7.47
N GLY A 195 -3.28 -24.83 6.68
CA GLY A 195 -4.55 -24.91 5.95
C GLY A 195 -5.76 -24.92 6.89
N ILE A 196 -5.74 -25.70 7.96
CA ILE A 196 -6.81 -25.77 8.97
C ILE A 196 -6.96 -24.44 9.69
N GLY A 197 -5.87 -23.76 10.06
CA GLY A 197 -5.92 -22.43 10.67
C GLY A 197 -6.52 -21.38 9.73
N ALA A 198 -6.15 -21.42 8.43
CA ALA A 198 -6.75 -20.56 7.41
C ALA A 198 -8.23 -20.88 7.18
N VAL A 199 -8.60 -22.16 7.13
CA VAL A 199 -9.98 -22.63 7.02
C VAL A 199 -10.79 -22.23 8.26
N PHE A 200 -10.22 -22.30 9.46
CA PHE A 200 -10.90 -21.88 10.68
C PHE A 200 -11.13 -20.37 10.73
N LEU A 201 -10.14 -19.56 10.33
CA LEU A 201 -10.29 -18.10 10.19
C LEU A 201 -11.31 -17.74 9.10
N PHE A 202 -11.32 -18.48 8.00
CA PHE A 202 -12.32 -18.33 6.94
C PHE A 202 -13.72 -18.68 7.43
N ILE A 203 -13.89 -19.85 8.07
CA ILE A 203 -15.16 -20.28 8.66
C ILE A 203 -15.61 -19.25 9.70
N PHE A 204 -14.70 -18.76 10.55
CA PHE A 204 -15.03 -17.72 11.52
C PHE A 204 -15.48 -16.42 10.86
N ALA A 205 -14.78 -15.95 9.82
CA ALA A 205 -15.17 -14.75 9.07
C ALA A 205 -16.53 -14.93 8.36
N VAL A 206 -16.78 -16.10 7.77
CA VAL A 206 -18.07 -16.46 7.15
C VAL A 206 -19.16 -16.54 8.21
N LEU A 207 -18.92 -17.18 9.35
CA LEU A 207 -19.89 -17.28 10.44
C LEU A 207 -20.19 -15.91 11.05
N VAL A 208 -19.19 -15.03 11.21
CA VAL A 208 -19.40 -13.64 11.65
C VAL A 208 -20.21 -12.87 10.60
N SER A 209 -19.91 -13.04 9.32
CA SER A 209 -20.66 -12.39 8.22
C SER A 209 -22.11 -12.87 8.16
N LEU A 210 -22.33 -14.18 8.26
CA LEU A 210 -23.66 -14.80 8.30
C LEU A 210 -24.43 -14.36 9.55
N PHE A 211 -23.77 -14.35 10.72
CA PHE A 211 -24.35 -13.85 11.96
C PHE A 211 -24.78 -12.38 11.85
N LEU A 212 -23.92 -11.52 11.29
CA LEU A 212 -24.25 -10.10 11.06
C LEU A 212 -25.38 -9.93 10.03
N SER A 213 -25.42 -10.77 8.99
CA SER A 213 -26.47 -10.75 7.97
C SER A 213 -27.84 -11.21 8.47
N ASP A 214 -27.90 -12.10 9.47
CA ASP A 214 -29.16 -12.64 9.99
C ASP A 214 -29.73 -11.76 11.13
N PHE A 215 -28.87 -11.02 11.84
CA PHE A 215 -29.27 -10.04 12.86
C PHE A 215 -29.64 -8.65 12.30
N GLY A 216 -29.11 -8.26 11.14
CA GLY A 216 -29.38 -6.94 10.53
C GLY A 216 -30.84 -6.71 10.10
N PRO A 217 -31.47 -7.63 9.34
CA PRO A 217 -32.82 -7.41 8.79
C PRO A 217 -33.96 -7.66 9.79
N LYS A 218 -33.78 -8.59 10.74
CA LYS A 218 -34.86 -9.04 11.65
C LYS A 218 -35.01 -8.15 12.90
N SER A 219 -34.03 -7.31 13.21
CA SER A 219 -34.04 -6.45 14.40
C SER A 219 -34.31 -4.98 14.11
N TYR A 220 -34.45 -4.56 12.85
CA TYR A 220 -34.65 -3.16 12.48
C TYR A 220 -35.88 -2.99 11.59
N ALA A 221 -36.90 -2.33 12.17
CA ALA A 221 -38.17 -2.04 11.53
C ALA A 221 -38.01 -1.08 10.32
N PRO A 222 -38.95 -1.08 9.35
CA PRO A 222 -38.73 -0.55 8.00
C PRO A 222 -38.75 0.98 7.86
N SER A 223 -38.79 1.75 8.95
CA SER A 223 -39.13 3.17 8.85
C SER A 223 -37.96 4.13 8.69
N ASN A 224 -36.71 3.70 8.87
CA ASN A 224 -35.53 4.52 8.61
C ASN A 224 -34.44 3.65 7.97
N SER A 225 -34.15 3.88 6.70
CA SER A 225 -33.05 3.27 5.95
C SER A 225 -31.72 3.66 6.60
N HIS A 226 -31.26 2.85 7.55
CA HIS A 226 -30.03 3.12 8.27
C HIS A 226 -28.82 2.55 7.51
N PRO A 227 -27.75 3.34 7.32
CA PRO A 227 -26.44 2.91 6.78
C PRO A 227 -25.68 1.92 7.68
N THR A 228 -26.30 1.47 8.77
CA THR A 228 -25.82 0.32 9.57
C THR A 228 -25.75 -0.97 8.76
N MET A 229 -26.65 -1.21 7.79
CA MET A 229 -26.56 -2.40 6.94
C MET A 229 -25.36 -2.32 5.98
N GLY A 230 -25.18 -1.18 5.30
CA GLY A 230 -24.00 -0.94 4.45
C GLY A 230 -22.68 -1.07 5.22
N PHE A 231 -22.64 -0.55 6.45
CA PHE A 231 -21.51 -0.70 7.37
C PHE A 231 -21.23 -2.16 7.75
N LEU A 232 -22.27 -2.95 8.06
CA LEU A 232 -22.11 -4.37 8.41
C LEU A 232 -21.62 -5.20 7.22
N ILE A 233 -22.16 -4.94 6.02
CA ILE A 233 -21.71 -5.58 4.78
C ILE A 233 -20.26 -5.22 4.49
N PHE A 234 -19.92 -3.94 4.57
CA PHE A 234 -18.55 -3.46 4.40
C PHE A 234 -17.59 -4.11 5.41
N TYR A 235 -17.98 -4.19 6.68
CA TYR A 235 -17.18 -4.83 7.72
C TYR A 235 -16.99 -6.33 7.48
N ALA A 236 -18.06 -7.05 7.12
CA ALA A 236 -18.01 -8.46 6.80
C ALA A 236 -17.06 -8.73 5.63
N VAL A 237 -17.20 -7.96 4.55
CA VAL A 237 -16.35 -8.07 3.36
C VAL A 237 -14.90 -7.68 3.67
N PHE A 238 -14.68 -6.69 4.53
CA PHE A 238 -13.33 -6.33 4.98
C PHE A 238 -12.68 -7.42 5.82
N ALA A 239 -13.39 -7.93 6.83
CA ALA A 239 -12.90 -9.00 7.68
C ALA A 239 -12.59 -10.26 6.86
N PHE A 240 -13.45 -10.59 5.89
CA PHE A 240 -13.22 -11.64 4.91
C PHE A 240 -11.94 -11.39 4.11
N SER A 241 -11.80 -10.20 3.53
CA SER A 241 -10.68 -9.77 2.70
C SER A 241 -9.33 -9.87 3.42
N ILE A 242 -9.29 -9.46 4.69
CA ILE A 242 -8.08 -9.56 5.52
C ILE A 242 -7.79 -11.02 5.86
N SER A 243 -8.82 -11.78 6.23
CA SER A 243 -8.67 -13.19 6.56
C SER A 243 -8.16 -13.98 5.36
N ALA A 244 -8.68 -13.67 4.17
CA ALA A 244 -8.23 -14.18 2.88
C ALA A 244 -6.79 -13.75 2.58
N SER A 245 -6.41 -12.50 2.83
CA SER A 245 -5.04 -12.01 2.67
C SER A 245 -4.06 -12.75 3.58
N ILE A 246 -4.41 -12.91 4.86
CA ILE A 246 -3.61 -13.64 5.84
C ILE A 246 -3.53 -15.12 5.44
N ALA A 247 -4.63 -15.71 4.98
CA ALA A 247 -4.64 -17.07 4.44
C ALA A 247 -3.74 -17.18 3.21
N ALA A 248 -3.73 -16.21 2.31
CA ALA A 248 -2.84 -16.16 1.15
C ALA A 248 -1.37 -15.96 1.53
N ALA A 249 -1.09 -15.15 2.55
CA ALA A 249 0.24 -15.00 3.13
C ALA A 249 0.81 -16.36 3.59
N ILE A 250 -0.06 -17.19 4.17
CA ILE A 250 0.30 -18.44 4.82
C ILE A 250 0.30 -19.62 3.83
N ALA A 251 -0.72 -19.70 2.97
CA ALA A 251 -1.00 -20.84 2.09
C ALA A 251 -0.64 -20.60 0.61
N GLY A 252 -0.34 -19.35 0.22
CA GLY A 252 0.05 -18.98 -1.14
C GLY A 252 -1.11 -19.04 -2.15
N ALA A 253 -0.82 -19.52 -3.36
CA ALA A 253 -1.76 -19.53 -4.49
C ALA A 253 -3.11 -20.23 -4.22
N SER A 254 -3.13 -21.23 -3.32
CA SER A 254 -4.36 -21.96 -2.99
C SER A 254 -5.40 -21.05 -2.34
N ALA A 255 -5.00 -20.07 -1.54
CA ALA A 255 -5.93 -19.14 -0.90
C ALA A 255 -6.62 -18.22 -1.92
N VAL A 256 -5.90 -17.78 -2.96
CA VAL A 256 -6.49 -16.99 -4.06
C VAL A 256 -7.57 -17.80 -4.76
N LEU A 257 -7.30 -19.08 -5.03
CA LEU A 257 -8.29 -19.99 -5.61
C LEU A 257 -9.50 -20.17 -4.67
N PHE A 258 -9.29 -20.33 -3.36
CA PHE A 258 -10.37 -20.41 -2.38
C PHE A 258 -11.22 -19.14 -2.33
N VAL A 259 -10.61 -17.95 -2.45
CA VAL A 259 -11.33 -16.68 -2.53
C VAL A 259 -12.22 -16.65 -3.76
N VAL A 260 -11.68 -17.01 -4.93
CA VAL A 260 -12.45 -17.06 -6.19
C VAL A 260 -13.59 -18.08 -6.11
N ILE A 261 -13.33 -19.29 -5.57
CA ILE A 261 -14.36 -20.31 -5.37
C ILE A 261 -15.43 -19.84 -4.39
N GLY A 262 -15.02 -19.20 -3.28
CA GLY A 262 -15.95 -18.66 -2.28
C GLY A 262 -16.88 -17.60 -2.87
N ILE A 263 -16.33 -16.69 -3.68
CA ILE A 263 -17.13 -15.69 -4.39
C ILE A 263 -18.09 -16.37 -5.36
N MET A 264 -17.61 -17.30 -6.20
CA MET A 264 -18.48 -18.03 -7.13
C MET A 264 -19.59 -18.79 -6.40
N ALA A 265 -19.31 -19.37 -5.24
CA ALA A 265 -20.31 -20.06 -4.43
C ALA A 265 -21.35 -19.10 -3.84
N ILE A 266 -20.94 -17.92 -3.36
CA ILE A 266 -21.86 -16.88 -2.88
C ILE A 266 -22.76 -16.40 -4.02
N THR A 267 -22.18 -16.07 -5.18
CA THR A 267 -22.94 -15.65 -6.37
C THR A 267 -23.89 -16.75 -6.83
N ALA A 268 -23.44 -18.01 -6.87
CA ALA A 268 -24.29 -19.14 -7.27
C ALA A 268 -25.42 -19.44 -6.28
N SER A 269 -25.31 -18.99 -5.02
CA SER A 269 -26.35 -19.17 -4.01
C SER A 269 -27.54 -18.22 -4.17
N GLY A 270 -27.46 -17.25 -5.09
CA GLY A 270 -28.49 -16.21 -5.25
C GLY A 270 -28.49 -15.22 -4.10
N ALA A 271 -27.31 -14.87 -3.58
CA ALA A 271 -27.18 -13.83 -2.57
C ALA A 271 -27.78 -12.51 -3.06
N GLU A 272 -28.32 -11.70 -2.15
CA GLU A 272 -28.90 -10.41 -2.50
C GLU A 272 -27.88 -9.55 -3.28
N PRO A 273 -28.30 -8.86 -4.37
CA PRO A 273 -27.44 -8.01 -5.21
C PRO A 273 -26.56 -7.04 -4.42
N VAL A 274 -27.03 -6.61 -3.24
CA VAL A 274 -26.36 -5.70 -2.32
C VAL A 274 -25.02 -6.27 -1.79
N PHE A 275 -24.84 -7.59 -1.73
CA PHE A 275 -23.58 -8.22 -1.29
C PHE A 275 -22.57 -8.43 -2.42
N GLU A 276 -23.05 -8.53 -3.65
CA GLU A 276 -22.26 -8.95 -4.79
C GLU A 276 -21.33 -7.85 -5.35
N PHE A 277 -21.80 -6.61 -5.40
CA PHE A 277 -20.95 -5.48 -5.81
C PHE A 277 -19.82 -5.16 -4.79
N PRO A 278 -20.05 -5.14 -3.46
CA PRO A 278 -18.96 -5.02 -2.51
C PRO A 278 -17.92 -6.15 -2.64
N LEU A 279 -18.34 -7.39 -2.91
CA LEU A 279 -17.40 -8.49 -3.15
C LEU A 279 -16.51 -8.21 -4.37
N PHE A 280 -17.07 -7.63 -5.43
CA PHE A 280 -16.25 -7.18 -6.57
C PHE A 280 -15.23 -6.12 -6.14
N VAL A 281 -15.68 -5.03 -5.52
CA VAL A 281 -14.85 -3.86 -5.17
C VAL A 281 -13.80 -4.15 -4.10
N PHE A 282 -14.13 -4.96 -3.12
CA PHE A 282 -13.26 -5.19 -1.96
C PHE A 282 -12.54 -6.53 -2.00
N VAL A 283 -12.88 -7.44 -2.92
CA VAL A 283 -12.21 -8.74 -3.05
C VAL A 283 -11.55 -8.93 -4.41
N ILE A 284 -12.34 -8.94 -5.49
CA ILE A 284 -11.82 -9.21 -6.84
C ILE A 284 -10.87 -8.11 -7.30
N LEU A 285 -11.27 -6.86 -7.07
CA LEU A 285 -10.54 -5.69 -7.50
C LEU A 285 -9.17 -5.57 -6.78
N PRO A 286 -9.08 -5.67 -5.43
CA PRO A 286 -7.81 -5.78 -4.71
C PRO A 286 -6.92 -6.92 -5.19
N LEU A 287 -7.49 -8.09 -5.45
CA LEU A 287 -6.73 -9.23 -5.95
C LEU A 287 -6.08 -8.90 -7.30
N THR A 288 -6.84 -8.33 -8.23
CA THR A 288 -6.33 -7.94 -9.55
C THR A 288 -5.31 -6.81 -9.44
N ASN A 289 -5.59 -5.82 -8.59
CA ASN A 289 -4.68 -4.72 -8.32
C ASN A 289 -3.35 -5.22 -7.74
N SER A 290 -3.39 -6.20 -6.82
CA SER A 290 -2.18 -6.80 -6.24
C SER A 290 -1.28 -7.48 -7.26
N LEU A 291 -1.87 -8.08 -8.31
CA LEU A 291 -1.11 -8.69 -9.40
C LEU A 291 -0.42 -7.63 -10.26
N ALA A 292 -1.12 -6.51 -10.53
CA ALA A 292 -0.55 -5.38 -11.23
C ALA A 292 0.57 -4.71 -10.42
N ASP A 293 0.35 -4.48 -9.12
CA ASP A 293 1.33 -3.95 -8.18
C ASP A 293 2.56 -4.87 -8.07
N TRP A 294 2.37 -6.19 -7.98
CA TRP A 294 3.47 -7.15 -7.90
C TRP A 294 4.27 -7.18 -9.20
N THR A 295 3.60 -7.12 -10.36
CA THR A 295 4.25 -7.03 -11.68
C THR A 295 5.04 -5.74 -11.82
N SER A 296 4.43 -4.59 -11.46
CA SER A 296 5.08 -3.27 -11.43
C SER A 296 6.33 -3.30 -10.52
N LEU A 297 6.21 -3.89 -9.33
CA LEU A 297 7.32 -4.07 -8.40
C LEU A 297 8.45 -4.93 -8.99
N ILE A 298 8.15 -6.04 -9.66
CA ILE A 298 9.15 -6.90 -10.31
C ILE A 298 9.92 -6.12 -11.38
N ILE A 299 9.20 -5.39 -12.25
CA ILE A 299 9.81 -4.62 -13.34
C ILE A 299 10.69 -3.51 -12.75
N THR A 300 10.12 -2.70 -11.85
CA THR A 300 10.84 -1.61 -11.17
C THR A 300 12.11 -2.15 -10.51
N ARG A 301 12.02 -3.22 -9.72
CA ARG A 301 13.18 -3.78 -9.02
C ARG A 301 14.26 -4.29 -9.96
N ARG A 302 13.89 -4.93 -11.07
CA ARG A 302 14.87 -5.37 -12.08
C ARG A 302 15.60 -4.20 -12.73
N LEU A 303 14.86 -3.14 -13.08
CA LEU A 303 15.45 -1.91 -13.61
C LEU A 303 16.41 -1.27 -12.60
N LEU A 304 16.00 -1.19 -11.33
CA LEU A 304 16.82 -0.64 -10.26
C LEU A 304 18.07 -1.47 -9.95
N LEU A 305 17.98 -2.80 -9.99
CA LEU A 305 19.13 -3.70 -9.83
C LEU A 305 20.10 -3.58 -11.02
N ASP A 306 19.60 -3.49 -12.25
CA ASP A 306 20.44 -3.25 -13.44
C ASP A 306 21.15 -1.89 -13.34
N LEU A 307 20.42 -0.86 -12.92
CA LEU A 307 20.93 0.48 -12.68
C LEU A 307 22.04 0.49 -11.60
N GLU A 308 21.83 -0.19 -10.48
CA GLU A 308 22.82 -0.35 -9.40
C GLU A 308 24.09 -1.05 -9.90
N ASN A 309 23.94 -2.13 -10.68
CA ASN A 309 25.06 -2.95 -11.15
C ASN A 309 25.89 -2.24 -12.22
N ARG A 310 25.27 -1.50 -13.15
CA ARG A 310 25.96 -0.84 -14.27
C ARG A 310 26.52 0.53 -13.94
N ARG A 311 26.04 1.18 -12.87
CA ARG A 311 26.44 2.55 -12.46
C ARG A 311 26.45 3.55 -13.62
N HIS A 312 25.31 3.69 -14.30
CA HIS A 312 25.10 4.63 -15.39
C HIS A 312 25.47 6.10 -15.06
N THR A 313 25.77 6.86 -16.12
CA THR A 313 25.90 8.33 -16.09
C THR A 313 24.56 9.00 -15.76
N SER A 314 24.59 10.32 -15.47
CA SER A 314 23.37 11.09 -15.17
C SER A 314 22.31 11.04 -16.28
N SER A 315 22.72 10.98 -17.55
CA SER A 315 21.80 10.80 -18.67
C SER A 315 21.18 9.40 -18.70
N GLY A 316 21.97 8.37 -18.40
CA GLY A 316 21.45 7.00 -18.24
C GLY A 316 20.46 6.89 -17.08
N LEU A 317 20.70 7.61 -15.98
CA LEU A 317 19.75 7.67 -14.86
C LEU A 317 18.41 8.29 -15.28
N ALA A 318 18.43 9.40 -16.02
CA ALA A 318 17.21 10.04 -16.52
C ALA A 318 16.43 9.12 -17.48
N PHE A 319 17.13 8.42 -18.36
CA PHE A 319 16.52 7.45 -19.28
C PHE A 319 15.90 6.25 -18.52
N HIS A 320 16.59 5.73 -17.51
CA HIS A 320 16.04 4.66 -16.65
C HIS A 320 14.79 5.11 -15.91
N LEU A 321 14.76 6.33 -15.36
CA LEU A 321 13.57 6.88 -14.71
C LEU A 321 12.41 7.01 -15.70
N LEU A 322 12.67 7.40 -16.95
CA LEU A 322 11.64 7.46 -17.99
C LEU A 322 11.09 6.07 -18.32
N ILE A 323 11.94 5.05 -18.41
CA ILE A 323 11.49 3.65 -18.62
C ILE A 323 10.66 3.17 -17.43
N ASP A 324 11.08 3.45 -16.19
CA ASP A 324 10.35 3.08 -14.97
C ASP A 324 8.94 3.69 -14.97
N VAL A 325 8.84 4.98 -15.27
CA VAL A 325 7.56 5.69 -15.42
C VAL A 325 6.71 5.09 -16.54
N ALA A 326 7.28 4.82 -17.71
CA ALA A 326 6.55 4.21 -18.83
C ALA A 326 6.05 2.80 -18.49
N ALA A 327 6.85 1.99 -17.78
CA ALA A 327 6.46 0.68 -17.31
C ALA A 327 5.30 0.76 -16.31
N ALA A 328 5.37 1.71 -15.36
CA ALA A 328 4.31 1.93 -14.38
C ALA A 328 2.99 2.35 -15.05
N PHE A 329 3.03 3.27 -16.02
CA PHE A 329 1.85 3.64 -16.81
C PHE A 329 1.31 2.46 -17.64
N THR A 330 2.19 1.59 -18.15
CA THR A 330 1.78 0.37 -18.86
C THR A 330 1.06 -0.60 -17.91
N CYS A 331 1.60 -0.82 -16.70
CA CYS A 331 0.93 -1.63 -15.67
C CYS A 331 -0.44 -1.05 -15.29
N MET A 332 -0.54 0.27 -15.12
CA MET A 332 -1.80 0.96 -14.87
C MET A 332 -2.81 0.77 -16.02
N ALA A 333 -2.38 0.90 -17.27
CA ALA A 333 -3.22 0.70 -18.44
C ALA A 333 -3.73 -0.76 -18.53
N ILE A 334 -2.85 -1.74 -18.30
CA ILE A 334 -3.22 -3.16 -18.25
C ILE A 334 -4.24 -3.41 -17.14
N LEU A 335 -4.05 -2.82 -15.96
CA LEU A 335 -4.99 -2.93 -14.85
C LEU A 335 -6.37 -2.34 -15.21
N LEU A 336 -6.42 -1.14 -15.81
CA LEU A 336 -7.67 -0.50 -16.25
C LEU A 336 -8.42 -1.34 -17.29
N ILE A 337 -7.70 -1.91 -18.27
CA ILE A 337 -8.26 -2.82 -19.27
C ILE A 337 -8.78 -4.09 -18.59
N GLY A 338 -7.96 -4.69 -17.71
CA GLY A 338 -8.30 -5.89 -16.96
C GLY A 338 -9.54 -5.70 -16.09
N MET A 339 -9.64 -4.57 -15.39
CA MET A 339 -10.81 -4.21 -14.58
C MET A 339 -12.07 -4.04 -15.42
N SER A 340 -11.95 -3.39 -16.58
CA SER A 340 -13.08 -3.28 -17.51
C SER A 340 -13.53 -4.65 -18.03
N GLY A 341 -12.58 -5.55 -18.28
CA GLY A 341 -12.86 -6.94 -18.65
C GLY A 341 -13.52 -7.73 -17.51
N LEU A 342 -13.03 -7.57 -16.27
CA LEU A 342 -13.58 -8.21 -15.08
C LEU A 342 -14.99 -7.72 -14.76
N LEU A 343 -15.24 -6.42 -14.90
CA LEU A 343 -16.58 -5.84 -14.75
C LEU A 343 -17.56 -6.41 -15.78
N LYS A 344 -17.15 -6.55 -17.05
CA LYS A 344 -17.98 -7.18 -18.10
C LYS A 344 -18.22 -8.67 -17.83
N LEU A 345 -17.19 -9.39 -17.38
CA LEU A 345 -17.33 -10.80 -17.00
C LEU A 345 -18.28 -10.94 -15.81
N TRP A 346 -18.12 -10.10 -14.78
CA TRP A 346 -19.00 -10.06 -13.63
C TRP A 346 -20.45 -9.81 -14.05
N ALA A 347 -20.66 -8.84 -14.94
CA ALA A 347 -21.98 -8.54 -15.47
C ALA A 347 -22.63 -9.69 -16.25
N THR A 348 -21.81 -10.58 -16.82
CA THR A 348 -22.28 -11.79 -17.48
C THR A 348 -22.62 -12.89 -16.47
N LEU A 349 -21.83 -13.00 -15.39
CA LEU A 349 -22.00 -14.04 -14.36
C LEU A 349 -23.12 -13.73 -13.37
N SER A 350 -23.34 -12.46 -13.05
CA SER A 350 -24.45 -12.04 -12.20
C SER A 350 -25.09 -10.76 -12.74
N PRO A 351 -25.98 -10.88 -13.75
CA PRO A 351 -26.66 -9.73 -14.35
C PRO A 351 -27.50 -8.93 -13.34
N GLN A 352 -27.92 -9.57 -12.25
CA GLN A 352 -28.81 -9.02 -11.25
C GLN A 352 -28.08 -8.15 -10.22
N SER A 353 -26.77 -8.36 -10.04
CA SER A 353 -25.92 -7.52 -9.19
C SER A 353 -25.14 -6.46 -9.92
N VAL A 354 -25.35 -6.34 -11.22
CA VAL A 354 -24.87 -5.21 -12.02
C VAL A 354 -25.72 -3.99 -11.66
N LEU A 355 -25.49 -3.46 -10.46
CA LEU A 355 -25.92 -2.11 -10.12
C LEU A 355 -25.26 -1.09 -11.06
N VAL A 356 -24.19 -1.48 -11.75
CA VAL A 356 -23.41 -0.59 -12.60
C VAL A 356 -22.99 -1.27 -13.90
N ASP A 357 -23.70 -0.98 -15.00
CA ASP A 357 -23.19 -1.27 -16.34
C ASP A 357 -21.81 -0.60 -16.46
N PRO A 358 -20.73 -1.32 -16.81
CA PRO A 358 -19.39 -0.73 -16.81
C PRO A 358 -19.29 0.49 -17.74
N SER A 359 -20.05 0.50 -18.84
CA SER A 359 -20.11 1.64 -19.75
C SER A 359 -20.80 2.85 -19.11
N VAL A 360 -21.85 2.61 -18.32
CA VAL A 360 -22.55 3.63 -17.53
C VAL A 360 -21.63 4.15 -16.43
N PHE A 361 -21.01 3.26 -15.63
CA PHE A 361 -20.04 3.62 -14.60
C PHE A 361 -18.96 4.56 -15.15
N TRP A 362 -18.30 4.16 -16.23
CA TRP A 362 -17.22 4.96 -16.82
C TRP A 362 -17.72 6.24 -17.48
N SER A 363 -18.99 6.29 -17.92
CA SER A 363 -19.60 7.53 -18.41
C SER A 363 -19.92 8.48 -17.26
N GLU A 364 -20.38 7.96 -16.13
CA GLU A 364 -20.70 8.72 -14.92
C GLU A 364 -19.43 9.19 -14.23
N ALA A 365 -18.43 8.32 -14.05
CA ALA A 365 -17.11 8.68 -13.54
C ALA A 365 -16.37 9.69 -14.43
N ARG A 366 -16.68 9.76 -15.73
CA ARG A 366 -16.19 10.82 -16.63
C ARG A 366 -16.96 12.12 -16.48
N ARG A 367 -18.27 12.05 -16.25
CA ARG A 367 -19.13 13.23 -16.03
C ARG A 367 -18.87 13.85 -14.66
N ASP A 368 -18.72 13.00 -13.64
CA ASP A 368 -18.40 13.34 -12.27
C ASP A 368 -17.25 12.43 -11.77
N PRO A 369 -16.01 12.95 -11.73
CA PRO A 369 -14.84 12.20 -11.25
C PRO A 369 -14.96 11.66 -9.82
N ARG A 370 -15.90 12.18 -9.02
CA ARG A 370 -16.14 11.75 -7.63
C ARG A 370 -16.63 10.30 -7.57
N GLU A 371 -17.54 9.93 -8.47
CA GLU A 371 -18.10 8.58 -8.59
C GLU A 371 -17.02 7.52 -8.88
N GLY A 372 -16.00 7.90 -9.64
CA GLY A 372 -14.86 7.04 -9.98
C GLY A 372 -13.72 7.08 -8.98
N PHE A 373 -13.75 7.94 -7.96
CA PHE A 373 -12.55 8.36 -7.23
C PHE A 373 -11.78 7.20 -6.58
N VAL A 374 -12.47 6.30 -5.88
CA VAL A 374 -11.85 5.15 -5.23
C VAL A 374 -11.17 4.25 -6.25
N LEU A 375 -11.85 4.00 -7.38
CA LEU A 375 -11.34 3.16 -8.44
C LEU A 375 -10.12 3.77 -9.14
N TRP A 376 -10.15 5.08 -9.39
CA TRP A 376 -9.02 5.82 -9.91
C TRP A 376 -7.82 5.71 -8.97
N LEU A 377 -8.01 5.99 -7.68
CA LEU A 377 -6.94 5.88 -6.69
C LEU A 377 -6.36 4.47 -6.60
N MET A 378 -7.19 3.44 -6.70
CA MET A 378 -6.70 2.06 -6.78
C MET A 378 -5.83 1.82 -8.02
N CYS A 379 -6.21 2.34 -9.18
CA CYS A 379 -5.36 2.24 -10.37
C CYS A 379 -4.02 2.99 -10.17
N PHE A 380 -4.06 4.15 -9.50
CA PHE A 380 -2.87 4.92 -9.17
C PHE A 380 -1.93 4.21 -8.18
N THR A 381 -2.37 3.18 -7.45
CA THR A 381 -1.46 2.45 -6.52
C THR A 381 -0.34 1.75 -7.26
N THR A 382 -0.57 1.36 -8.52
CA THR A 382 0.45 0.77 -9.39
C THR A 382 1.63 1.70 -9.68
N LEU A 383 1.45 3.02 -9.51
CA LEU A 383 2.49 4.03 -9.64
C LEU A 383 3.25 4.27 -8.32
N ILE A 384 2.76 3.79 -7.17
CA ILE A 384 3.37 4.02 -5.87
C ILE A 384 4.85 3.58 -5.84
N PRO A 385 5.26 2.40 -6.35
CA PRO A 385 6.66 2.01 -6.34
C PRO A 385 7.57 3.01 -7.05
N THR A 386 7.20 3.42 -8.27
CA THR A 386 7.90 4.43 -9.07
C THR A 386 7.93 5.78 -8.35
N PHE A 387 6.81 6.17 -7.74
CA PHE A 387 6.70 7.42 -6.99
C PHE A 387 7.54 7.44 -5.72
N VAL A 388 7.57 6.35 -4.97
CA VAL A 388 8.43 6.21 -3.79
C VAL A 388 9.89 6.31 -4.21
N HIS A 389 10.29 5.59 -5.26
CA HIS A 389 11.67 5.62 -5.77
C HIS A 389 12.10 7.02 -6.21
N GLY A 390 11.33 7.68 -7.10
CA GLY A 390 11.58 9.07 -7.48
C GLY A 390 11.51 10.03 -6.29
N GLY A 391 10.62 9.75 -5.34
CA GLY A 391 10.43 10.37 -4.02
C GLY A 391 11.73 10.56 -3.27
N MET A 392 12.34 9.42 -3.02
CA MET A 392 13.59 9.35 -2.30
C MET A 392 14.72 9.96 -3.10
N ALA A 393 14.82 9.68 -4.41
CA ALA A 393 15.88 10.23 -5.25
C ALA A 393 15.94 11.78 -5.16
N VAL A 394 14.79 12.44 -5.33
CA VAL A 394 14.67 13.90 -5.20
C VAL A 394 14.96 14.35 -3.76
N THR A 395 14.37 13.68 -2.77
CA THR A 395 14.58 14.02 -1.36
C THR A 395 16.06 13.99 -0.99
N LEU A 396 16.77 12.93 -1.34
CA LEU A 396 18.18 12.76 -1.02
C LEU A 396 19.07 13.76 -1.74
N TRP A 397 18.74 14.07 -3.00
CA TRP A 397 19.39 15.15 -3.71
C TRP A 397 19.25 16.46 -2.92
N LYS A 398 18.04 16.80 -2.46
CA LYS A 398 17.80 17.99 -1.66
C LYS A 398 18.51 17.96 -0.30
N VAL A 399 18.53 16.83 0.40
CA VAL A 399 19.30 16.66 1.65
C VAL A 399 20.77 16.97 1.43
N ARG A 400 21.38 16.39 0.40
CA ARG A 400 22.82 16.55 0.12
C ARG A 400 23.19 17.95 -0.31
N THR A 401 22.32 18.61 -1.08
CA THR A 401 22.53 20.01 -1.49
C THR A 401 22.28 21.02 -0.38
N SER A 402 21.71 20.59 0.76
CA SER A 402 21.43 21.47 1.89
C SER A 402 22.70 22.03 2.52
N ASP A 403 22.70 23.32 2.79
CA ASP A 403 23.85 24.01 3.39
C ASP A 403 24.15 23.48 4.80
N TYR A 404 23.13 23.02 5.53
CA TYR A 404 23.31 22.34 6.82
C TYR A 404 24.08 21.02 6.69
N THR A 405 23.77 20.21 5.68
CA THR A 405 24.49 18.94 5.45
C THR A 405 25.94 19.20 5.02
N LYS A 406 26.18 20.22 4.18
CA LYS A 406 27.55 20.64 3.82
C LYS A 406 28.34 21.14 5.03
N ALA A 407 27.70 21.94 5.90
CA ALA A 407 28.31 22.41 7.14
C ALA A 407 28.65 21.25 8.09
N ALA A 408 27.73 20.28 8.25
CA ALA A 408 27.98 19.09 9.04
C ALA A 408 29.17 18.27 8.50
N LEU A 409 29.23 18.05 7.18
CA LEU A 409 30.33 17.33 6.54
C LEU A 409 31.67 18.02 6.76
N THR A 410 31.71 19.34 6.62
CA THR A 410 32.91 20.14 6.88
C THR A 410 33.40 19.95 8.32
N ARG A 411 32.49 19.98 9.29
CA ARG A 411 32.82 19.75 10.71
C ARG A 411 33.26 18.31 11.00
N ILE A 412 32.63 17.32 10.38
CA ILE A 412 33.05 15.90 10.51
C ILE A 412 34.51 15.72 10.08
N GLN A 413 34.95 16.42 9.04
CA GLN A 413 36.32 16.35 8.52
C GLN A 413 37.35 17.00 9.45
N THR A 414 36.93 17.96 10.28
CA THR A 414 37.80 18.66 11.24
C THR A 414 37.72 18.08 12.66
N LEU A 415 36.90 17.05 12.90
CA LEU A 415 36.76 16.46 14.24
C LEU A 415 38.06 15.77 14.69
N PRO A 416 38.45 15.93 15.97
CA PRO A 416 39.53 15.13 16.54
C PRO A 416 39.14 13.65 16.67
N ALA A 417 40.11 12.79 16.96
CA ALA A 417 39.88 11.34 17.13
C ALA A 417 38.83 11.03 18.22
N ASN A 418 38.90 11.79 19.33
CA ASN A 418 38.00 11.74 20.48
C ASN A 418 37.23 13.08 20.60
N PRO A 419 36.17 13.26 19.81
CA PRO A 419 35.39 14.50 19.81
C PRO A 419 34.59 14.66 21.10
N ALA A 420 34.38 15.91 21.54
CA ALA A 420 33.52 16.21 22.67
C ALA A 420 32.05 15.96 22.31
N ASP A 421 31.23 15.62 23.30
CA ASP A 421 29.81 15.34 23.08
C ASP A 421 29.06 16.53 22.46
N ALA A 422 29.43 17.76 22.83
CA ALA A 422 28.87 18.97 22.25
C ALA A 422 29.12 19.10 20.74
N ASP A 423 30.32 18.71 20.26
CA ASP A 423 30.63 18.72 18.82
C ASP A 423 29.79 17.67 18.07
N LEU A 424 29.61 16.50 18.68
CA LEU A 424 28.81 15.42 18.13
C LEU A 424 27.33 15.81 18.02
N ASP A 425 26.81 16.48 19.04
CA ASP A 425 25.42 16.96 19.07
C ASP A 425 25.18 18.09 18.06
N ASP A 426 26.10 19.03 17.90
CA ASP A 426 25.98 20.10 16.89
C ASP A 426 26.03 19.52 15.46
N ILE A 427 26.93 18.55 15.19
CA ILE A 427 26.94 17.85 13.90
C ILE A 427 25.64 17.06 13.68
N SER A 428 25.12 16.42 14.73
CA SER A 428 23.84 15.69 14.67
C SER A 428 22.69 16.65 14.33
N ASP A 429 22.64 17.82 14.95
CA ASP A 429 21.62 18.85 14.69
C ASP A 429 21.71 19.41 13.27
N LEU A 430 22.93 19.69 12.77
CA LEU A 430 23.12 20.13 11.39
C LEU A 430 22.69 19.06 10.37
N LEU A 431 23.03 17.79 10.59
CA LEU A 431 22.55 16.70 9.74
C LEU A 431 21.03 16.60 9.77
N ARG A 432 20.41 16.75 10.95
CA ARG A 432 18.95 16.75 11.12
C ARG A 432 18.28 17.88 10.36
N LYS A 433 18.77 19.12 10.52
CA LYS A 433 18.27 20.29 9.78
C LYS A 433 18.43 20.11 8.27
N GLY A 434 19.58 19.57 7.83
CA GLY A 434 19.83 19.28 6.43
C GLY A 434 18.85 18.27 5.84
N GLN A 435 18.54 17.24 6.60
CA GLN A 435 17.55 16.24 6.23
C GLN A 435 16.12 16.76 6.22
N LEU A 436 15.70 17.46 7.27
CA LEU A 436 14.35 18.04 7.35
C LEU A 436 14.13 19.02 6.20
N SER A 437 15.10 19.91 5.96
CA SER A 437 15.06 20.83 4.82
C SER A 437 15.01 20.10 3.48
N GLY A 438 15.84 19.07 3.31
CA GLY A 438 15.87 18.27 2.09
C GLY A 438 14.56 17.50 1.85
N PHE A 439 13.98 16.95 2.91
CA PHE A 439 12.68 16.27 2.88
C PHE A 439 11.55 17.23 2.54
N LEU A 440 11.45 18.39 3.22
CA LEU A 440 10.41 19.38 2.92
C LEU A 440 10.49 19.84 1.47
N ARG A 441 11.68 20.15 0.97
CA ARG A 441 11.89 20.50 -0.45
C ARG A 441 11.55 19.33 -1.36
N GLY A 442 11.97 18.11 -1.01
CA GLY A 442 11.67 16.90 -1.76
C GLY A 442 10.17 16.66 -1.88
N ALA A 443 9.44 16.76 -0.77
CA ALA A 443 7.99 16.64 -0.69
C ALA A 443 7.26 17.70 -1.50
N ILE A 444 7.72 18.96 -1.51
CA ILE A 444 7.15 20.01 -2.36
C ILE A 444 7.30 19.64 -3.84
N TRP A 445 8.52 19.30 -4.28
CA TRP A 445 8.76 18.89 -5.66
C TRP A 445 7.94 17.66 -6.05
N TRP A 446 7.77 16.73 -5.10
CA TRP A 446 6.94 15.55 -5.30
C TRP A 446 5.45 15.85 -5.38
N GLY A 447 4.95 16.73 -4.53
CA GLY A 447 3.56 17.19 -4.57
C GLY A 447 3.24 17.84 -5.91
N ILE A 448 4.16 18.65 -6.45
CA ILE A 448 4.03 19.25 -7.79
C ILE A 448 3.99 18.17 -8.88
N ALA A 449 4.90 17.19 -8.83
CA ALA A 449 4.95 16.11 -9.81
C ALA A 449 3.66 15.26 -9.79
N LEU A 450 3.18 14.90 -8.60
CA LEU A 450 1.91 14.18 -8.44
C LEU A 450 0.74 14.99 -8.96
N ALA A 451 0.63 16.26 -8.56
CA ALA A 451 -0.43 17.14 -9.02
C ALA A 451 -0.44 17.24 -10.55
N ALA A 452 0.73 17.30 -11.20
CA ALA A 452 0.83 17.30 -12.65
C ALA A 452 0.36 15.98 -13.27
N VAL A 453 0.71 14.82 -12.70
CA VAL A 453 0.23 13.51 -13.17
C VAL A 453 -1.28 13.38 -13.01
N PHE A 454 -1.82 13.76 -11.85
CA PHE A 454 -3.26 13.76 -11.60
C PHE A 454 -4.00 14.71 -12.55
N TYR A 455 -3.47 15.91 -12.77
CA TYR A 455 -4.03 16.87 -13.69
C TYR A 455 -4.00 16.35 -15.13
N LEU A 456 -2.90 15.73 -15.57
CA LEU A 456 -2.82 15.12 -16.89
C LEU A 456 -3.80 13.96 -17.04
N GLY A 457 -3.92 13.10 -16.03
CA GLY A 457 -4.90 12.02 -16.00
C GLY A 457 -6.33 12.55 -16.08
N TYR A 458 -6.63 13.60 -15.32
CA TYR A 458 -7.90 14.31 -15.39
C TYR A 458 -8.16 14.85 -16.80
N LEU A 459 -7.19 15.54 -17.42
CA LEU A 459 -7.34 16.06 -18.78
C LEU A 459 -7.65 14.93 -19.77
N ILE A 460 -6.91 13.82 -19.73
CA ILE A 460 -7.13 12.66 -20.60
C ILE A 460 -8.54 12.10 -20.43
N VAL A 461 -9.01 11.96 -19.19
CA VAL A 461 -10.35 11.42 -18.87
C VAL A 461 -11.47 12.38 -19.30
N MET A 462 -11.25 13.69 -19.17
CA MET A 462 -12.25 14.72 -19.45
C MET A 462 -12.29 15.17 -20.91
N THR A 463 -11.24 14.92 -21.71
CA THR A 463 -11.31 15.14 -23.15
C THR A 463 -12.41 14.24 -23.74
N PRO A 464 -13.51 14.82 -24.29
CA PRO A 464 -14.53 14.02 -24.94
C PRO A 464 -13.88 13.22 -26.07
N ASN A 465 -14.18 11.93 -26.17
CA ASN A 465 -13.81 11.11 -27.33
C ASN A 465 -14.58 11.63 -28.56
N GLY A 466 -14.13 12.73 -29.15
CA GLY A 466 -14.86 13.50 -30.16
C GLY A 466 -14.05 14.62 -30.81
N ALA A 467 -12.72 14.47 -30.91
CA ALA A 467 -11.87 15.23 -31.81
C ALA A 467 -11.02 14.26 -32.65
#